data_AF-A0A151P4R2-F1
#
_entry.id   AF-A0A151P4R2-F1
#
_cell.length_a   1.000
_cell.length_b   1.000
_cell.length_c   1.000
_cell.angle_alpha   90.00
_cell.angle_beta   90.00
_cell.angle_gamma   90.00
#
_symmetry.space_group_name_H-M   'P 1'
#
loop_
_entity.id
_entity.type
_entity.pdbx_description
1 polymer ?
#
loop_
_entity_poly.entity_id
_entity_poly.type
_entity_poly.pdbx_seq_one_letter_code
_entity_poly.pdbx_strand_id
1 'polypeptide(L)'
;MRRCPEKQTCRIFHGISLPADKKDKNNALNSAIDNMCKKTRDLRRQLRKAIIDHVSDSFLDTTVPLLVLIEAAKNGREKEMKDYVAIFQEHASRLVEVANLACSLSTNEDGIKIIQMAANYIETICPQEKQSHNEGRNSITKLVINAALALSVRPKSQVLKNNMDMYKSTWENHIHVFTEAVDDITSIDDFLAVSESHFLEDVNKCIIALREQDADNLDRAAGAIRGRAARVMHIVSGEMDNYEPGAYTEGVMRNVQYLTKTGKFKF
;
A
#
# COMPACT_ATOMS: atom_id res chain seq x y z
N MET A 1 -81.78 39.98 -14.70
CA MET A 1 -80.81 40.69 -13.84
C MET A 1 -80.38 39.74 -12.72
N ARG A 2 -79.05 39.57 -12.55
CA ARG A 2 -78.29 39.07 -11.37
C ARG A 2 -78.30 37.56 -10.99
N ARG A 3 -77.20 36.91 -11.41
CA ARG A 3 -76.15 36.13 -10.68
C ARG A 3 -76.46 34.96 -9.69
N CYS A 4 -75.79 33.84 -10.00
CA CYS A 4 -75.34 32.60 -9.27
C CYS A 4 -74.77 32.80 -7.83
N PRO A 5 -74.32 31.76 -7.05
CA PRO A 5 -73.88 30.36 -7.37
C PRO A 5 -74.33 29.25 -6.36
N GLU A 6 -74.11 27.93 -6.50
CA GLU A 6 -72.82 27.21 -6.41
C GLU A 6 -72.85 25.74 -6.91
N LYS A 7 -71.79 25.44 -7.67
CA LYS A 7 -70.90 24.26 -7.64
C LYS A 7 -71.45 22.87 -8.02
N GLN A 8 -71.33 22.66 -9.32
CA GLN A 8 -71.07 21.39 -10.00
C GLN A 8 -69.70 20.82 -9.55
N THR A 9 -69.68 19.60 -8.98
CA THR A 9 -68.48 18.77 -8.94
C THR A 9 -68.79 17.43 -9.58
N CYS A 10 -68.10 17.17 -10.69
CA CYS A 10 -68.19 15.97 -11.50
C CYS A 10 -67.71 14.74 -10.74
N ARG A 11 -68.44 13.65 -11.00
CA ARG A 11 -68.07 12.26 -10.71
C ARG A 11 -66.65 11.97 -11.21
N ILE A 12 -65.76 11.54 -10.31
CA ILE A 12 -64.48 10.93 -10.66
C ILE A 12 -64.38 9.61 -9.89
N PHE A 13 -64.50 8.52 -10.65
CA PHE A 13 -64.00 7.17 -10.38
C PHE A 13 -64.37 6.48 -9.05
N HIS A 14 -65.45 5.69 -9.12
CA HIS A 14 -65.56 4.45 -8.35
C HIS A 14 -64.59 3.41 -8.95
N GLY A 15 -63.62 2.95 -8.17
CA GLY A 15 -62.65 1.94 -8.56
C GLY A 15 -61.56 1.79 -7.51
N ILE A 16 -61.94 1.45 -6.28
CA ILE A 16 -60.99 1.05 -5.24
C ILE A 16 -60.43 -0.31 -5.65
N SER A 17 -59.23 -0.30 -6.25
CA SER A 17 -58.41 -1.48 -6.45
C SER A 17 -57.15 -1.37 -5.58
N LEU A 18 -57.08 -2.28 -4.60
CA LEU A 18 -55.90 -2.87 -3.95
C LEU A 18 -55.03 -2.03 -2.96
N PRO A 19 -54.92 -2.48 -1.69
CA PRO A 19 -53.77 -2.19 -0.81
C PRO A 19 -52.50 -3.00 -1.13
N ALA A 20 -52.55 -3.95 -2.08
CA ALA A 20 -51.42 -4.84 -2.40
C ALA A 20 -50.23 -4.12 -3.05
N ASP A 21 -50.50 -3.09 -3.87
CA ASP A 21 -49.52 -2.45 -4.74
C ASP A 21 -48.47 -1.59 -3.98
N LYS A 22 -48.80 -1.06 -2.80
CA LYS A 22 -47.82 -0.33 -1.96
C LYS A 22 -46.85 -1.26 -1.24
N LYS A 23 -47.31 -2.45 -0.82
CA LYS A 23 -46.45 -3.42 -0.14
C LYS A 23 -45.47 -4.05 -1.12
N ASP A 24 -45.93 -4.36 -2.33
CA ASP A 24 -45.07 -4.90 -3.39
C ASP A 24 -44.08 -3.86 -3.94
N LYS A 25 -44.48 -2.59 -4.06
CA LYS A 25 -43.56 -1.48 -4.38
C LYS A 25 -42.52 -1.25 -3.29
N ASN A 26 -42.89 -1.32 -2.01
CA ASN A 26 -41.94 -1.23 -0.89
C ASN A 26 -40.96 -2.42 -0.89
N ASN A 27 -41.43 -3.62 -1.22
CA ASN A 27 -40.57 -4.80 -1.33
C ASN A 27 -39.58 -4.68 -2.50
N ALA A 28 -40.04 -4.19 -3.66
CA ALA A 28 -39.19 -3.93 -4.82
C ALA A 28 -38.15 -2.83 -4.54
N LEU A 29 -38.55 -1.75 -3.86
CA LEU A 29 -37.64 -0.68 -3.44
C LEU A 29 -36.60 -1.19 -2.44
N ASN A 30 -37.00 -1.93 -1.41
CA ASN A 30 -36.07 -2.51 -0.43
C ASN A 30 -35.07 -3.46 -1.12
N SER A 31 -35.53 -4.29 -2.04
CA SER A 31 -34.65 -5.19 -2.80
C SER A 31 -33.68 -4.42 -3.71
N ALA A 32 -34.11 -3.29 -4.28
CA ALA A 32 -33.23 -2.40 -5.05
C ALA A 32 -32.18 -1.72 -4.15
N ILE A 33 -32.57 -1.26 -2.96
CA ILE A 33 -31.66 -0.70 -1.94
C ILE A 33 -30.63 -1.76 -1.53
N ASP A 34 -31.07 -2.98 -1.20
CA ASP A 34 -30.17 -4.08 -0.82
C ASP A 34 -29.17 -4.40 -1.94
N ASN A 35 -29.62 -4.42 -3.19
CA ASN A 35 -28.76 -4.64 -4.34
C ASN A 35 -27.75 -3.50 -4.53
N MET A 36 -28.17 -2.24 -4.37
CA MET A 36 -27.27 -1.09 -4.39
C MET A 36 -26.23 -1.17 -3.27
N CYS A 37 -26.65 -1.44 -2.03
CA CYS A 37 -25.75 -1.61 -0.89
C CYS A 37 -24.74 -2.74 -1.14
N LYS A 38 -25.19 -3.87 -1.69
CA LYS A 38 -24.31 -4.99 -2.06
C LYS A 38 -23.28 -4.58 -3.10
N LYS A 39 -23.70 -3.96 -4.20
CA LYS A 39 -22.79 -3.51 -5.28
C LYS A 39 -21.78 -2.48 -4.80
N THR A 40 -22.18 -1.53 -3.95
CA THR A 40 -21.27 -0.54 -3.35
C THR A 40 -20.23 -1.21 -2.45
N ARG A 41 -20.63 -2.22 -1.66
CA ARG A 41 -19.71 -3.00 -0.81
C ARG A 41 -18.72 -3.81 -1.66
N ASP A 42 -19.21 -4.44 -2.73
CA ASP A 42 -18.36 -5.23 -3.64
C ASP A 42 -17.35 -4.34 -4.36
N LEU A 43 -17.76 -3.15 -4.82
CA LEU A 43 -16.86 -2.14 -5.40
C LEU A 43 -15.79 -1.70 -4.39
N ARG A 44 -16.19 -1.36 -3.15
CA ARG A 44 -15.24 -0.98 -2.09
C ARG A 44 -14.23 -2.09 -1.81
N ARG A 45 -14.65 -3.35 -1.84
CA ARG A 45 -13.76 -4.51 -1.69
C ARG A 45 -12.76 -4.62 -2.86
N GLN A 46 -13.22 -4.45 -4.10
CA GLN A 46 -12.33 -4.46 -5.27
C GLN A 46 -11.30 -3.33 -5.24
N LEU A 47 -11.72 -2.12 -4.84
CA LEU A 47 -10.82 -0.98 -4.69
C LEU A 47 -9.75 -1.24 -3.62
N ARG A 48 -10.13 -1.81 -2.46
CA ARG A 48 -9.14 -2.19 -1.44
C ARG A 48 -8.15 -3.21 -1.98
N LYS A 49 -8.63 -4.29 -2.64
CA LYS A 49 -7.74 -5.28 -3.27
C LYS A 49 -6.75 -4.65 -4.25
N ALA A 50 -7.21 -3.80 -5.17
CA ALA A 50 -6.35 -3.12 -6.13
C ALA A 50 -5.26 -2.25 -5.46
N ILE A 51 -5.58 -1.61 -4.34
CA ILE A 51 -4.58 -0.86 -3.58
C ILE A 51 -3.62 -1.80 -2.87
N ILE A 52 -4.12 -2.89 -2.28
CA ILE A 52 -3.29 -3.89 -1.62
C ILE A 52 -2.36 -4.58 -2.62
N ASP A 53 -2.75 -4.74 -3.88
CA ASP A 53 -1.85 -5.21 -4.94
C ASP A 53 -0.62 -4.28 -5.04
N HIS A 54 -0.85 -2.96 -5.07
CA HIS A 54 0.22 -1.97 -5.06
C HIS A 54 1.04 -1.94 -3.77
N VAL A 55 0.42 -2.13 -2.60
CA VAL A 55 1.12 -2.21 -1.30
C VAL A 55 2.02 -3.44 -1.26
N SER A 56 1.49 -4.60 -1.66
CA SER A 56 2.20 -5.88 -1.68
C SER A 56 3.44 -5.83 -2.57
N ASP A 57 3.39 -5.12 -3.69
CA ASP A 57 4.53 -4.98 -4.61
C ASP A 57 5.51 -3.89 -4.18
N SER A 58 5.02 -2.70 -3.83
CA SER A 58 5.89 -1.54 -3.60
C SER A 58 6.67 -1.67 -2.28
N PHE A 59 6.11 -2.35 -1.29
CA PHE A 59 6.72 -2.58 0.02
C PHE A 59 7.37 -3.97 0.14
N LEU A 60 7.56 -4.68 -0.97
CA LEU A 60 8.19 -6.00 -0.99
C LEU A 60 9.70 -5.91 -0.72
N ASP A 61 10.37 -4.96 -1.38
CA ASP A 61 11.80 -4.71 -1.25
C ASP A 61 12.07 -3.21 -1.23
N THR A 62 12.16 -2.68 -0.02
CA THR A 62 12.39 -1.26 0.23
C THR A 62 13.87 -0.91 0.43
N THR A 63 14.76 -1.92 0.35
CA THR A 63 16.18 -1.79 0.72
C THR A 63 17.10 -1.74 -0.50
N VAL A 64 16.80 -2.51 -1.55
CA VAL A 64 17.68 -2.65 -2.71
C VAL A 64 18.02 -1.32 -3.40
N PRO A 65 17.07 -0.41 -3.69
CA PRO A 65 17.39 0.87 -4.33
C PRO A 65 18.42 1.70 -3.55
N LEU A 66 18.33 1.69 -2.21
CA LEU A 66 19.31 2.36 -1.34
C LEU A 66 20.68 1.67 -1.39
N LEU A 67 20.71 0.33 -1.30
CA LEU A 67 21.96 -0.42 -1.30
C LEU A 67 22.73 -0.24 -2.62
N VAL A 68 22.02 -0.28 -3.75
CA VAL A 68 22.62 -0.06 -5.08
C VAL A 68 23.19 1.36 -5.19
N LEU A 69 22.47 2.37 -4.70
CA LEU A 69 22.93 3.76 -4.65
C LEU A 69 24.21 3.90 -3.79
N ILE A 70 24.23 3.31 -2.60
CA ILE A 70 25.39 3.34 -1.70
C ILE A 70 26.58 2.61 -2.31
N GLU A 71 26.37 1.47 -2.96
CA GLU A 71 27.43 0.70 -3.60
C GLU A 71 28.03 1.46 -4.79
N ALA A 72 27.21 2.15 -5.58
CA ALA A 72 27.70 3.05 -6.63
C ALA A 72 28.55 4.20 -6.06
N ALA A 73 28.10 4.80 -4.95
CA ALA A 73 28.84 5.84 -4.25
C ALA A 73 30.18 5.34 -3.69
N LYS A 74 30.21 4.17 -3.05
CA LYS A 74 31.44 3.56 -2.50
C LYS A 74 32.47 3.24 -3.58
N ASN A 75 32.02 2.92 -4.79
CA ASN A 75 32.89 2.66 -5.94
C ASN A 75 33.30 3.93 -6.72
N GLY A 76 32.80 5.11 -6.33
CA GLY A 76 33.11 6.36 -7.03
C GLY A 76 32.58 6.43 -8.46
N ARG A 77 31.45 5.76 -8.75
CA ARG A 77 30.81 5.75 -10.08
C ARG A 77 30.06 7.07 -10.37
N GLU A 78 30.75 8.20 -10.31
CA GLU A 78 30.14 9.55 -10.45
C GLU A 78 29.28 9.70 -11.73
N LYS A 79 29.72 9.10 -12.85
CA LYS A 79 29.03 9.21 -14.14
C LYS A 79 27.64 8.57 -14.14
N GLU A 80 27.51 7.41 -13.48
CA GLU A 80 26.26 6.64 -13.39
C GLU A 80 25.43 7.04 -12.15
N MET A 81 26.02 7.83 -11.24
CA MET A 81 25.39 8.19 -9.97
C MET A 81 24.03 8.87 -10.16
N LYS A 82 23.87 9.63 -11.25
CA LYS A 82 22.59 10.28 -11.59
C LYS A 82 21.46 9.28 -11.82
N ASP A 83 21.76 8.15 -12.46
CA ASP A 83 20.76 7.13 -12.77
C ASP A 83 20.35 6.39 -11.49
N TYR A 84 21.30 6.05 -10.63
CA TYR A 84 21.01 5.44 -9.33
C TYR A 84 20.25 6.37 -8.38
N VAL A 85 20.55 7.68 -8.42
CA VAL A 85 19.78 8.69 -7.68
C VAL A 85 18.34 8.75 -8.20
N ALA A 86 18.14 8.75 -9.51
CA ALA A 86 16.81 8.77 -10.10
C ALA A 86 15.99 7.52 -9.71
N ILE A 87 16.59 6.32 -9.76
CA ILE A 87 15.94 5.07 -9.33
C ILE A 87 15.53 5.13 -7.85
N PHE A 88 16.42 5.63 -6.98
CA PHE A 88 16.13 5.76 -5.55
C PHE A 88 15.00 6.78 -5.29
N GLN A 89 15.02 7.92 -5.99
CA GLN A 89 13.96 8.93 -5.89
C GLN A 89 12.61 8.40 -6.38
N GLU A 90 12.58 7.74 -7.53
CA GLU A 90 11.36 7.16 -8.08
C GLU A 90 10.78 6.10 -7.13
N HIS A 91 11.63 5.27 -6.53
CA HIS A 91 11.19 4.32 -5.51
C HIS A 91 10.60 5.03 -4.28
N ALA A 92 11.25 6.07 -3.77
CA ALA A 92 10.74 6.87 -2.65
C ALA A 92 9.37 7.50 -2.96
N SER A 93 9.21 8.09 -4.15
CA SER A 93 7.95 8.63 -4.64
C SER A 93 6.88 7.55 -4.73
N ARG A 94 7.23 6.38 -5.26
CA ARG A 94 6.29 5.27 -5.40
C ARG A 94 5.74 4.80 -4.04
N LEU A 95 6.58 4.72 -3.01
CA LEU A 95 6.15 4.37 -1.66
C LEU A 95 5.12 5.37 -1.11
N VAL A 96 5.37 6.67 -1.29
CA VAL A 96 4.47 7.74 -0.85
C VAL A 96 3.15 7.73 -1.62
N GLU A 97 3.20 7.56 -2.95
CA GLU A 97 1.99 7.45 -3.78
C GLU A 97 1.09 6.30 -3.33
N VAL A 98 1.66 5.11 -3.13
CA VAL A 98 0.90 3.92 -2.74
C VAL A 98 0.32 4.07 -1.33
N ALA A 99 1.07 4.66 -0.40
CA ALA A 99 0.56 4.96 0.94
C ALA A 99 -0.61 5.97 0.89
N ASN A 100 -0.52 7.00 0.06
CA ASN A 100 -1.61 7.96 -0.12
C ASN A 100 -2.86 7.32 -0.74
N LEU A 101 -2.69 6.37 -1.65
CA LEU A 101 -3.79 5.55 -2.16
C LEU A 101 -4.44 4.77 -1.02
N ALA A 102 -3.66 4.07 -0.18
CA ALA A 102 -4.19 3.35 0.99
C ALA A 102 -4.97 4.27 1.94
N CYS A 103 -4.45 5.46 2.21
CA CYS A 103 -5.15 6.48 3.01
C CYS A 103 -6.52 6.86 2.40
N SER A 104 -6.65 6.94 1.08
CA SER A 104 -7.89 7.37 0.42
C SER A 104 -9.09 6.45 0.63
N LEU A 105 -8.85 5.17 0.96
CA LEU A 105 -9.91 4.18 1.24
C LEU A 105 -10.04 3.83 2.72
N SER A 106 -9.06 4.20 3.53
CA SER A 106 -9.06 3.96 4.97
C SER A 106 -10.09 4.84 5.67
N THR A 107 -10.65 4.30 6.75
CA THR A 107 -11.49 5.05 7.70
C THR A 107 -10.77 5.28 9.03
N ASN A 108 -9.51 4.85 9.16
CA ASN A 108 -8.68 5.04 10.34
C ASN A 108 -8.02 6.44 10.27
N GLU A 109 -8.66 7.44 10.86
CA GLU A 109 -8.18 8.83 10.82
C GLU A 109 -6.80 9.01 11.45
N ASP A 110 -6.50 8.30 12.53
CA ASP A 110 -5.23 8.44 13.24
C ASP A 110 -4.10 7.76 12.45
N GLY A 111 -4.34 6.58 11.89
CA GLY A 111 -3.40 5.93 10.97
C GLY A 111 -3.11 6.79 9.74
N ILE A 112 -4.13 7.43 9.15
CA ILE A 112 -3.97 8.37 8.03
C ILE A 112 -3.05 9.54 8.42
N LYS A 113 -3.24 10.14 9.61
CA LYS A 113 -2.39 11.26 10.07
C LYS A 113 -0.93 10.83 10.26
N ILE A 114 -0.70 9.64 10.83
CA ILE A 114 0.65 9.09 11.02
C ILE A 114 1.34 8.90 9.67
N ILE A 115 0.66 8.27 8.70
CA ILE A 115 1.19 8.06 7.35
C ILE A 115 1.49 9.40 6.66
N GLN A 116 0.57 10.36 6.73
CA GLN A 116 0.78 11.68 6.12
C GLN A 116 1.97 12.41 6.74
N MET A 117 2.13 12.34 8.06
CA MET A 117 3.28 12.92 8.74
C MET A 117 4.58 12.24 8.30
N ALA A 118 4.62 10.91 8.28
CA ALA A 118 5.79 10.13 7.85
C ALA A 118 6.12 10.33 6.36
N ALA A 119 5.12 10.42 5.49
CA ALA A 119 5.28 10.69 4.06
C ALA A 119 5.95 12.05 3.80
N ASN A 120 5.58 13.09 4.57
CA ASN A 120 6.20 14.42 4.46
C ASN A 120 7.71 14.44 4.79
N TYR A 121 8.19 13.46 5.55
CA TYR A 121 9.63 13.28 5.81
C TYR A 121 10.33 12.52 4.69
N ILE A 122 9.65 11.57 4.02
CA ILE A 122 10.16 10.84 2.84
C ILE A 122 10.24 11.79 1.65
N GLU A 123 9.14 12.42 1.30
CA GLU A 123 9.07 13.37 0.20
C GLU A 123 8.70 14.77 0.68
N THR A 124 9.40 15.74 0.13
CA THR A 124 8.84 17.07 -0.03
C THR A 124 8.34 17.15 -1.47
N ILE A 125 7.18 16.53 -1.78
CA ILE A 125 6.45 16.89 -2.99
C ILE A 125 6.00 18.33 -2.76
N CYS A 126 6.66 19.28 -3.39
CA CYS A 126 6.02 20.54 -3.70
C CYS A 126 6.03 20.68 -5.22
N PRO A 127 4.88 20.84 -5.88
CA PRO A 127 4.83 21.26 -7.28
C PRO A 127 5.32 22.71 -7.50
N GLN A 128 5.96 23.35 -6.51
CA GLN A 128 6.35 24.76 -6.53
C GLN A 128 7.80 25.01 -6.08
N GLU A 129 8.79 24.43 -6.77
CA GLU A 129 10.15 25.01 -6.83
C GLU A 129 10.22 26.24 -7.77
N LYS A 130 9.10 26.94 -7.95
CA LYS A 130 9.07 28.32 -8.44
C LYS A 130 8.43 29.17 -7.35
N GLN A 131 9.28 29.91 -6.66
CA GLN A 131 8.93 31.09 -5.86
C GLN A 131 8.20 30.79 -4.54
N SER A 132 8.96 30.60 -3.47
CA SER A 132 8.88 31.47 -2.28
C SER A 132 9.75 30.91 -1.16
N HIS A 133 10.38 31.82 -0.44
CA HIS A 133 11.16 31.57 0.76
C HIS A 133 10.36 30.76 1.80
N ASN A 134 10.68 29.47 1.92
CA ASN A 134 10.63 28.77 3.19
C ASN A 134 11.69 27.67 3.16
N GLU A 135 12.90 28.08 3.56
CA GLU A 135 14.07 27.21 3.71
C GLU A 135 13.80 26.16 4.81
N GLY A 136 14.14 24.90 4.55
CA GLY A 136 14.46 23.96 5.61
C GLY A 136 13.42 22.91 6.00
N ARG A 137 12.83 22.19 5.03
CA ARG A 137 12.42 20.80 5.32
C ARG A 137 13.37 19.84 4.61
N ASN A 138 14.27 19.28 5.40
CA ASN A 138 15.22 18.26 4.99
C ASN A 138 14.46 16.94 4.80
N SER A 139 13.92 16.69 3.60
CA SER A 139 13.48 15.34 3.25
C SER A 139 14.64 14.37 3.40
N ILE A 140 14.38 13.23 4.04
CA ILE A 140 15.40 12.21 4.29
C ILE A 140 15.98 11.65 2.98
N THR A 141 15.17 11.62 1.92
CA THR A 141 15.60 11.30 0.55
C THR A 141 16.72 12.23 0.09
N LYS A 142 16.57 13.56 0.28
CA LYS A 142 17.59 14.55 -0.08
C LYS A 142 18.88 14.38 0.75
N LEU A 143 18.76 14.05 2.03
CA LEU A 143 19.91 13.81 2.91
C LEU A 143 20.73 12.59 2.45
N VAL A 144 20.05 11.47 2.16
CA VAL A 144 20.66 10.25 1.62
C VAL A 144 21.36 10.53 0.29
N ILE A 145 20.71 11.22 -0.63
CA ILE A 145 21.27 11.55 -1.95
C ILE A 145 22.53 12.42 -1.80
N ASN A 146 22.47 13.47 -0.98
CA ASN A 146 23.61 14.36 -0.77
C ASN A 146 24.81 13.63 -0.14
N ALA A 147 24.55 12.74 0.83
CA ALA A 147 25.60 11.92 1.42
C ALA A 147 26.22 10.96 0.41
N ALA A 148 25.39 10.32 -0.42
CA ALA A 148 25.85 9.40 -1.46
C ALA A 148 26.66 10.13 -2.54
N LEU A 149 26.20 11.31 -2.99
CA LEU A 149 26.94 12.15 -3.93
C LEU A 149 28.28 12.58 -3.37
N ALA A 150 28.32 13.08 -2.13
CA ALA A 150 29.58 13.46 -1.48
C ALA A 150 30.55 12.28 -1.37
N LEU A 151 30.05 11.11 -0.98
CA LEU A 151 30.83 9.88 -0.91
C LEU A 151 31.36 9.46 -2.30
N SER A 152 30.56 9.60 -3.36
CA SER A 152 30.98 9.26 -4.73
C SER A 152 32.18 10.06 -5.21
N VAL A 153 32.31 11.32 -4.78
CA VAL A 153 33.45 12.19 -5.12
C VAL A 153 34.71 11.85 -4.33
N ARG A 154 34.56 11.36 -3.09
CA ARG A 154 35.69 10.99 -2.22
C ARG A 154 35.45 9.63 -1.56
N PRO A 155 35.44 8.53 -2.33
CA PRO A 155 35.03 7.20 -1.85
C PRO A 155 35.96 6.61 -0.79
N LYS A 156 37.20 7.11 -0.69
CA LYS A 156 38.17 6.68 0.33
C LYS A 156 38.00 7.39 1.68
N SER A 157 37.20 8.45 1.76
CA SER A 157 37.01 9.24 2.99
C SER A 157 36.20 8.47 4.03
N GLN A 158 36.82 8.11 5.15
CA GLN A 158 36.12 7.43 6.24
C GLN A 158 35.00 8.28 6.84
N VAL A 159 35.19 9.62 6.90
CA VAL A 159 34.17 10.55 7.39
C VAL A 159 32.91 10.47 6.53
N LEU A 160 33.05 10.41 5.20
CA LEU A 160 31.90 10.34 4.30
C LEU A 160 31.25 8.96 4.29
N LYS A 161 32.02 7.89 4.51
CA LYS A 161 31.47 6.54 4.72
C LYS A 161 30.59 6.51 5.97
N ASN A 162 31.12 6.99 7.10
CA ASN A 162 30.36 7.06 8.35
C ASN A 162 29.11 7.95 8.21
N ASN A 163 29.21 9.06 7.49
CA ASN A 163 28.08 9.93 7.19
C ASN A 163 27.01 9.22 6.35
N MET A 164 27.41 8.46 5.33
CA MET A 164 26.48 7.66 4.51
C MET A 164 25.81 6.56 5.34
N ASP A 165 26.57 5.85 6.18
CA ASP A 165 26.04 4.80 7.05
C ASP A 165 25.03 5.37 8.07
N MET A 166 25.27 6.58 8.59
CA MET A 166 24.30 7.28 9.44
C MET A 166 22.98 7.53 8.70
N TYR A 167 23.01 8.11 7.50
CA TYR A 167 21.79 8.38 6.74
C TYR A 167 21.11 7.11 6.21
N LYS A 168 21.86 6.05 5.94
CA LYS A 168 21.32 4.71 5.65
C LYS A 168 20.43 4.23 6.80
N SER A 169 20.96 4.24 8.03
CA SER A 169 20.20 3.81 9.21
C SER A 169 18.97 4.68 9.45
N THR A 170 19.09 6.00 9.26
CA THR A 170 17.93 6.90 9.38
C THR A 170 16.85 6.56 8.35
N TRP A 171 17.23 6.28 7.10
CA TRP A 171 16.30 5.88 6.03
C TRP A 171 15.60 4.58 6.36
N GLU A 172 16.36 3.55 6.72
CA GLU A 172 15.84 2.22 7.04
C GLU A 172 14.82 2.28 8.19
N ASN A 173 15.15 3.01 9.26
CA ASN A 173 14.23 3.20 10.39
C ASN A 173 12.95 3.95 9.96
N HIS A 174 13.09 5.00 9.15
CA HIS A 174 11.94 5.79 8.71
C HIS A 174 11.00 5.01 7.78
N ILE A 175 11.57 4.25 6.84
CA ILE A 175 10.81 3.37 5.95
C ILE A 175 10.16 2.23 6.72
N HIS A 176 10.81 1.69 7.75
CA HIS A 176 10.21 0.67 8.61
C HIS A 176 8.94 1.19 9.29
N VAL A 177 9.03 2.32 10.01
CA VAL A 177 7.87 2.95 10.66
C VAL A 177 6.79 3.33 9.64
N PHE A 178 7.18 3.81 8.47
CA PHE A 178 6.24 4.14 7.40
C PHE A 178 5.49 2.90 6.89
N THR A 179 6.18 1.78 6.75
CA THR A 179 5.59 0.50 6.32
C THR A 179 4.61 -0.02 7.37
N GLU A 180 4.99 0.01 8.66
CA GLU A 180 4.10 -0.39 9.76
C GLU A 180 2.82 0.44 9.78
N ALA A 181 2.92 1.76 9.62
CA ALA A 181 1.75 2.63 9.58
C ALA A 181 0.82 2.31 8.39
N VAL A 182 1.37 1.95 7.23
CA VAL A 182 0.59 1.51 6.05
C VAL A 182 -0.07 0.16 6.29
N ASP A 183 0.61 -0.75 7.00
CA ASP A 183 0.08 -2.05 7.37
C ASP A 183 -1.09 -1.91 8.38
N ASP A 184 -1.01 -0.99 9.34
CA ASP A 184 -2.07 -0.73 10.34
C ASP A 184 -3.41 -0.25 9.74
N ILE A 185 -3.37 0.42 8.60
CA ILE A 185 -4.59 0.84 7.89
C ILE A 185 -5.06 -0.17 6.83
N THR A 186 -4.29 -1.23 6.64
CA THR A 186 -4.54 -2.29 5.67
C THR A 186 -5.23 -3.47 6.36
N SER A 187 -6.35 -3.94 5.80
CA SER A 187 -7.01 -5.12 6.34
C SER A 187 -6.17 -6.38 6.11
N ILE A 188 -5.89 -7.12 7.19
CA ILE A 188 -5.18 -8.41 7.11
C ILE A 188 -5.90 -9.40 6.16
N ASP A 189 -7.23 -9.43 6.16
CA ASP A 189 -8.01 -10.31 5.28
C ASP A 189 -7.76 -10.02 3.79
N ASP A 190 -7.75 -8.73 3.43
CA ASP A 190 -7.51 -8.31 2.06
C ASP A 190 -6.02 -8.52 1.70
N PHE A 191 -5.09 -8.27 2.62
CA PHE A 191 -3.65 -8.54 2.45
C PHE A 191 -3.34 -10.01 2.19
N LEU A 192 -3.89 -10.92 2.99
CA LEU A 192 -3.69 -12.37 2.81
C LEU A 192 -4.28 -12.86 1.48
N ALA A 193 -5.47 -12.40 1.12
CA ALA A 193 -6.12 -12.79 -0.14
C ALA A 193 -5.35 -12.32 -1.39
N VAL A 194 -4.79 -11.10 -1.35
CA VAL A 194 -3.93 -10.59 -2.42
C VAL A 194 -2.59 -11.34 -2.45
N SER A 195 -1.98 -11.56 -1.29
CA SER A 195 -0.72 -12.28 -1.19
C SER A 195 -0.82 -13.70 -1.76
N GLU A 196 -1.92 -14.42 -1.48
CA GLU A 196 -2.19 -15.74 -2.09
C GLU A 196 -2.22 -15.67 -3.63
N SER A 197 -2.88 -14.67 -4.18
CA SER A 197 -2.96 -14.46 -5.64
C SER A 197 -1.56 -14.19 -6.22
N HIS A 198 -0.78 -13.32 -5.57
CA HIS A 198 0.59 -13.03 -5.98
C HIS A 198 1.53 -14.24 -5.85
N PHE A 199 1.39 -15.09 -4.84
CA PHE A 199 2.17 -16.33 -4.76
C PHE A 199 1.91 -17.25 -5.95
N LEU A 200 0.65 -17.40 -6.36
CA LEU A 200 0.30 -18.21 -7.53
C LEU A 200 0.89 -17.62 -8.82
N GLU A 201 0.85 -16.29 -8.96
CA GLU A 201 1.48 -15.60 -10.10
C GLU A 201 3.00 -15.78 -10.12
N ASP A 202 3.68 -15.60 -8.99
CA ASP A 202 5.13 -15.73 -8.92
C ASP A 202 5.58 -17.19 -9.11
N VAL A 203 4.80 -18.18 -8.65
CA VAL A 203 5.03 -19.60 -8.99
C VAL A 203 4.88 -19.83 -10.49
N ASN A 204 3.87 -19.23 -11.15
CA ASN A 204 3.74 -19.32 -12.60
C ASN A 204 4.93 -18.69 -13.32
N LYS A 205 5.44 -17.54 -12.85
CA LYS A 205 6.67 -16.93 -13.40
C LYS A 205 7.88 -17.86 -13.25
N CYS A 206 8.04 -18.53 -12.11
CA CYS A 206 9.08 -19.55 -11.93
C CYS A 206 8.95 -20.71 -12.94
N ILE A 207 7.73 -21.19 -13.19
CA ILE A 207 7.48 -22.29 -14.16
C ILE A 207 7.86 -21.84 -15.58
N ILE A 208 7.51 -20.61 -15.97
CA ILE A 208 7.86 -20.05 -17.28
C ILE A 208 9.38 -19.92 -17.40
N ALA A 209 10.04 -19.30 -16.42
CA ALA A 209 11.49 -19.13 -16.41
C ALA A 209 12.25 -20.48 -16.48
N LEU A 210 11.76 -21.51 -15.78
CA LEU A 210 12.33 -22.86 -15.86
C LEU A 210 12.21 -23.47 -17.27
N ARG A 211 11.08 -23.26 -17.94
CA ARG A 211 10.87 -23.76 -19.32
C ARG A 211 11.77 -23.05 -20.31
N GLU A 212 11.99 -21.75 -20.10
CA GLU A 212 12.81 -20.89 -20.94
C GLU A 212 14.31 -21.00 -20.62
N GLN A 213 14.68 -21.75 -19.58
CA GLN A 213 16.05 -21.85 -19.05
C GLN A 213 16.64 -20.49 -18.64
N ASP A 214 15.77 -19.58 -18.19
CA ASP A 214 16.15 -18.25 -17.74
C ASP A 214 16.41 -18.25 -16.24
N ALA A 215 17.69 -18.37 -15.86
CA ALA A 215 18.10 -18.40 -14.47
C ALA A 215 17.87 -17.07 -13.74
N ASP A 216 17.96 -15.93 -14.44
CA ASP A 216 17.83 -14.60 -13.84
C ASP A 216 16.37 -14.32 -13.48
N ASN A 217 15.43 -14.64 -14.38
CA ASN A 217 14.01 -14.52 -14.11
C ASN A 217 13.55 -15.52 -13.04
N LEU A 218 14.13 -16.72 -13.00
CA LEU A 218 13.83 -17.70 -11.96
C LEU A 218 14.27 -17.18 -10.58
N ASP A 219 15.49 -16.65 -10.45
CA ASP A 219 15.97 -16.13 -9.17
C ASP A 219 15.15 -14.90 -8.72
N ARG A 220 14.79 -14.00 -9.65
CA ARG A 220 13.92 -12.86 -9.35
C ARG A 220 12.54 -13.28 -8.86
N ALA A 221 11.89 -14.21 -9.55
CA ALA A 221 10.57 -14.71 -9.16
C ALA A 221 10.62 -15.47 -7.82
N ALA A 222 11.64 -16.30 -7.61
CA ALA A 222 11.86 -16.96 -6.33
C ALA A 222 12.15 -15.96 -5.20
N GLY A 223 12.90 -14.89 -5.48
CA GLY A 223 13.15 -13.78 -4.58
C GLY A 223 11.86 -13.06 -4.16
N ALA A 224 10.96 -12.81 -5.11
CA ALA A 224 9.65 -12.23 -4.82
C ALA A 224 8.81 -13.13 -3.89
N ILE A 225 8.76 -14.44 -4.15
CA ILE A 225 8.10 -15.41 -3.26
C ILE A 225 8.68 -15.34 -1.83
N ARG A 226 10.01 -15.28 -1.71
CA ARG A 226 10.67 -15.14 -0.39
C ARG A 226 10.26 -13.86 0.31
N GLY A 227 10.31 -12.74 -0.39
CA GLY A 227 9.91 -11.44 0.16
C GLY A 227 8.45 -11.42 0.61
N ARG A 228 7.54 -11.99 -0.19
CA ARG A 228 6.10 -12.02 0.14
C ARG A 228 5.84 -12.90 1.34
N ALA A 229 6.53 -14.04 1.45
CA ALA A 229 6.44 -14.90 2.64
C ALA A 229 6.92 -14.16 3.89
N ALA A 230 8.00 -13.40 3.79
CA ALA A 230 8.50 -12.56 4.88
C ALA A 230 7.47 -11.50 5.32
N ARG A 231 6.85 -10.81 4.36
CA ARG A 231 5.82 -9.79 4.61
C ARG A 231 4.58 -10.40 5.26
N VAL A 232 4.09 -11.54 4.76
CA VAL A 232 2.97 -12.27 5.39
C VAL A 232 3.31 -12.66 6.82
N MET A 233 4.50 -13.18 7.08
CA MET A 233 4.91 -13.49 8.44
C MET A 233 4.92 -12.26 9.34
N HIS A 234 5.50 -11.14 8.87
CA HIS A 234 5.60 -9.91 9.63
C HIS A 234 4.22 -9.35 9.99
N ILE A 235 3.34 -9.18 9.00
CA ILE A 235 1.99 -8.64 9.20
C ILE A 235 1.15 -9.55 10.09
N VAL A 236 1.16 -10.87 9.85
CA VAL A 236 0.38 -11.81 10.67
C VAL A 236 0.90 -11.83 12.11
N SER A 237 2.22 -11.79 12.31
CA SER A 237 2.79 -11.76 13.67
C SER A 237 2.41 -10.48 14.40
N GLY A 238 2.56 -9.32 13.75
CA GLY A 238 2.17 -8.02 14.32
C GLY A 238 0.67 -7.95 14.62
N GLU A 239 -0.18 -8.50 13.75
CA GLU A 239 -1.61 -8.59 14.03
C GLU A 239 -1.90 -9.51 15.23
N MET A 240 -1.18 -10.61 15.41
CA MET A 240 -1.37 -11.50 16.57
C MET A 240 -0.99 -10.82 17.90
N ASP A 241 -0.11 -9.82 17.90
CA ASP A 241 0.24 -9.05 19.10
C ASP A 241 -0.92 -8.18 19.61
N ASN A 242 -1.94 -7.92 18.78
CA ASN A 242 -3.16 -7.21 19.17
C ASN A 242 -4.14 -8.09 19.98
N TYR A 243 -3.89 -9.39 20.10
CA TYR A 243 -4.77 -10.35 20.78
C TYR A 243 -4.13 -10.88 22.07
N GLU A 244 -4.98 -11.25 23.04
CA GLU A 244 -4.50 -11.92 24.25
C GLU A 244 -3.85 -13.28 23.89
N PRO A 245 -2.66 -13.60 24.44
CA PRO A 245 -2.01 -14.89 24.21
C PRO A 245 -2.90 -16.08 24.59
N GLY A 246 -3.03 -17.05 23.69
CA GLY A 246 -3.83 -18.25 23.93
C GLY A 246 -3.91 -19.17 22.73
N ALA A 247 -4.85 -20.13 22.76
CA ALA A 247 -4.94 -21.18 21.75
C ALA A 247 -5.12 -20.66 20.30
N TYR A 248 -5.77 -19.50 20.14
CA TYR A 248 -5.92 -18.85 18.84
C TYR A 248 -4.59 -18.31 18.30
N THR A 249 -3.94 -17.42 19.04
CA THR A 249 -2.66 -16.81 18.64
C THR A 249 -1.56 -17.87 18.50
N GLU A 250 -1.49 -18.85 19.40
CA GLU A 250 -0.58 -19.99 19.27
C GLU A 250 -0.88 -20.86 18.04
N GLY A 251 -2.16 -21.04 17.70
CA GLY A 251 -2.59 -21.74 16.49
C GLY A 251 -2.09 -21.06 15.22
N VAL A 252 -2.30 -19.75 15.11
CA VAL A 252 -1.83 -18.93 13.99
C VAL A 252 -0.31 -18.93 13.92
N MET A 253 0.37 -18.67 15.03
CA MET A 253 1.83 -18.58 15.08
C MET A 253 2.53 -19.91 14.77
N ARG A 254 1.91 -21.06 15.04
CA ARG A 254 2.42 -22.36 14.56
C ARG A 254 2.46 -22.46 13.04
N ASN A 255 1.41 -21.97 12.36
CA ASN A 255 1.38 -21.96 10.89
C ASN A 255 2.39 -20.97 10.31
N VAL A 256 2.51 -19.78 10.92
CA VAL A 256 3.55 -18.80 10.56
C VAL A 256 4.95 -19.44 10.68
N GLN A 257 5.24 -20.12 11.79
CA GLN A 257 6.51 -20.81 11.99
C GLN A 257 6.73 -21.95 10.99
N TYR A 258 5.69 -22.64 10.53
CA TYR A 258 5.82 -23.67 9.50
C TYR A 258 6.28 -23.08 8.17
N LEU A 259 5.76 -21.91 7.79
CA LEU A 259 6.19 -21.16 6.62
C LEU A 259 7.69 -20.79 6.71
N THR A 260 8.18 -20.45 7.91
CA THR A 260 9.58 -20.06 8.17
C THR A 260 10.56 -21.23 8.33
N LYS A 261 10.16 -22.32 9.01
CA LYS A 261 11.07 -23.43 9.40
C LYS A 261 11.15 -24.52 8.34
N THR A 262 10.07 -24.73 7.58
CA THR A 262 9.97 -25.84 6.62
C THR A 262 10.23 -25.37 5.18
N GLY A 263 9.82 -24.14 4.86
CA GLY A 263 10.42 -23.41 3.75
C GLY A 263 11.82 -22.99 4.19
N LYS A 264 12.89 -23.45 3.52
CA LYS A 264 14.28 -23.09 3.85
C LYS A 264 14.58 -21.62 3.53
N PHE A 265 13.87 -20.68 4.17
CA PHE A 265 14.11 -19.26 4.04
C PHE A 265 14.94 -18.83 5.24
N LYS A 266 16.28 -18.90 5.08
CA LYS A 266 17.17 -18.19 5.99
C LYS A 266 17.16 -16.73 5.56
N PHE A 267 16.56 -15.87 6.39
CA PHE A 267 16.77 -14.43 6.36
C PHE A 267 18.19 -14.09 6.80
#